data_AF-A0A9P6IQD7-F1
#
_entry.id   AF-A0A9P6IQD7-F1
#
_cell.length_a   1.000
_cell.length_b   1.000
_cell.length_c   1.000
_cell.angle_alpha   90.00
_cell.angle_beta   90.00
_cell.angle_gamma   90.00
#
_symmetry.space_group_name_H-M   'P 1'
#
loop_
_entity.id
_entity.type
_entity.pdbx_description
1 polymer ?
#
loop_
_entity_poly.entity_id
_entity_poly.type
_entity_poly.pdbx_seq_one_letter_code
_entity_poly.pdbx_strand_id
1 'polypeptide(L)'
;MLQMFLDWALKWNGKEHVYLPDFVRHFGLLNRDASTKAFEDIINSTQIPQKRQEAIREAYKYFQEHHEETFWANHAVKHNARMTRKKAAIAIQNAGLQDAEASF
;
A
#
# COMPACT_ATOMS: atom_id res chain seq x y z
N MET A 1 -7.97 4.71 -12.36
CA MET A 1 -7.21 4.42 -11.12
C MET A 1 -7.51 5.44 -10.03
N LEU A 2 -7.35 6.75 -10.29
CA LEU A 2 -7.69 7.80 -9.32
C LEU A 2 -9.12 7.71 -8.77
N GLN A 3 -10.13 7.43 -9.60
CA GLN A 3 -11.51 7.31 -9.12
C GLN A 3 -11.67 6.23 -8.04
N MET A 4 -11.03 5.07 -8.19
CA MET A 4 -11.06 4.01 -7.18
C MET A 4 -10.44 4.46 -5.85
N PHE A 5 -9.39 5.27 -5.91
CA PHE A 5 -8.76 5.84 -4.71
C PHE A 5 -9.67 6.86 -4.03
N LEU A 6 -10.36 7.69 -4.83
CA LEU A 6 -11.34 8.64 -4.34
C LEU A 6 -12.55 7.94 -3.72
N ASP A 7 -13.08 6.90 -4.36
CA ASP A 7 -14.19 6.12 -3.82
C ASP A 7 -13.83 5.54 -2.45
N TRP A 8 -12.60 5.07 -2.26
CA TRP A 8 -12.10 4.63 -0.95
C TRP A 8 -11.96 5.80 0.04
N ALA A 9 -11.41 6.94 -0.38
CA ALA A 9 -11.26 8.12 0.47
C ALA A 9 -12.60 8.71 0.92
N LEU A 10 -13.63 8.56 0.09
CA LEU A 10 -14.99 9.05 0.32
C LEU A 10 -15.84 8.10 1.16
N LYS A 11 -15.45 6.83 1.33
CA LYS A 11 -16.08 5.87 2.27
C LYS A 11 -15.78 6.25 3.72
N TRP A 12 -16.33 7.37 4.17
CA TRP A 12 -16.17 7.89 5.52
C TRP A 12 -17.19 7.25 6.45
N ASN A 13 -16.73 6.45 7.42
CA ASN A 13 -17.57 5.79 8.44
C ASN A 13 -17.49 6.51 9.80
N GLY A 14 -17.44 7.84 9.80
CA GLY A 14 -17.36 8.65 11.03
C GLY A 14 -15.96 8.76 11.65
N LYS A 15 -14.92 8.18 11.03
CA LYS A 15 -13.52 8.34 11.40
C LYS A 15 -12.67 8.55 10.15
N GLU A 16 -11.73 9.49 10.20
CA GLU A 16 -10.77 9.69 9.11
C GLU A 16 -9.83 8.48 9.02
N HIS A 17 -9.67 7.97 7.80
CA HIS A 17 -8.87 6.77 7.49
C HIS A 17 -7.92 7.00 6.32
N VAL A 18 -7.96 8.17 5.69
CA VAL A 18 -7.10 8.55 4.57
C VAL A 18 -5.74 9.00 5.12
N TYR A 19 -4.87 8.03 5.36
CA TYR A 19 -3.47 8.25 5.72
C TYR A 19 -2.56 7.54 4.72
N LEU A 20 -1.40 8.11 4.37
CA LEU A 20 -0.52 7.54 3.35
C LEU A 20 -0.15 6.07 3.65
N PRO A 21 0.23 5.67 4.88
CA PRO A 21 0.55 4.28 5.17
C PRO A 21 -0.62 3.33 4.92
N ASP A 22 -1.83 3.75 5.26
CA ASP A 22 -3.03 2.93 5.11
C ASP A 22 -3.47 2.85 3.64
N PHE A 23 -3.37 3.96 2.91
CA PHE A 23 -3.55 4.01 1.47
C PHE A 23 -2.60 3.04 0.74
N VAL A 24 -1.31 3.11 1.05
CA VAL A 24 -0.27 2.24 0.44
C VAL A 24 -0.55 0.76 0.74
N ARG A 25 -0.91 0.42 1.98
CA ARG A 25 -1.24 -0.95 2.37
C ARG A 25 -2.54 -1.45 1.73
N HIS A 26 -3.57 -0.61 1.68
CA HIS A 26 -4.87 -0.97 1.14
C HIS A 26 -4.80 -1.32 -0.34
N PHE A 27 -4.04 -0.54 -1.12
CA PHE A 27 -3.88 -0.75 -2.56
C PHE A 27 -2.63 -1.58 -2.92
N GLY A 28 -1.83 -2.00 -1.93
CA GLY A 28 -0.63 -2.80 -2.13
C GLY A 28 0.42 -2.11 -3.01
N LEU A 29 0.56 -0.80 -2.88
CA LEU A 29 1.43 0.00 -3.75
C LEU A 29 2.89 -0.11 -3.32
N LEU A 30 3.77 -0.43 -4.26
CA LEU A 30 5.17 -0.76 -3.95
C LEU A 30 6.16 0.35 -4.32
N ASN A 31 5.81 1.16 -5.32
CA ASN A 31 6.66 2.24 -5.80
C ASN A 31 6.37 3.49 -4.97
N ARG A 32 7.38 3.98 -4.23
CA ARG A 32 7.27 5.17 -3.37
C ARG A 32 6.71 6.36 -4.14
N ASP A 33 7.39 6.79 -5.20
CA ASP A 33 7.07 8.04 -5.91
C ASP A 33 5.67 8.00 -6.52
N ALA A 34 5.31 6.87 -7.16
CA ALA A 34 3.98 6.69 -7.74
C ALA A 34 2.88 6.66 -6.67
N SER A 35 3.14 6.05 -5.51
CA SER A 35 2.18 6.01 -4.39
C SER A 35 1.97 7.38 -3.78
N THR A 36 3.07 8.10 -3.53
CA THR A 36 3.07 9.46 -3.01
C THR A 36 2.31 10.38 -3.96
N LYS A 37 2.61 10.35 -5.26
CA LYS A 37 1.90 11.14 -6.26
C LYS A 37 0.40 10.82 -6.29
N ALA A 38 0.03 9.54 -6.30
CA ALA A 38 -1.37 9.14 -6.28
C ALA A 38 -2.10 9.60 -5.01
N PHE A 39 -1.41 9.64 -3.87
CA PHE A 39 -1.97 10.13 -2.61
C PHE A 39 -2.14 11.65 -2.62
N GLU A 40 -1.20 12.39 -3.21
CA GLU A 40 -1.31 13.84 -3.42
C GLU A 40 -2.46 14.19 -4.37
N ASP A 41 -2.70 13.38 -5.42
CA ASP A 41 -3.85 13.54 -6.31
C ASP A 41 -5.19 13.39 -5.56
N ILE A 42 -5.26 12.52 -4.54
CA ILE A 42 -6.42 12.38 -3.65
C ILE A 42 -6.60 13.64 -2.80
N ILE A 43 -5.53 14.10 -2.14
CA ILE A 43 -5.55 15.28 -1.28
C ILE A 43 -5.99 16.54 -2.04
N ASN A 44 -5.55 16.68 -3.29
CA ASN A 44 -5.85 17.83 -4.13
C ASN A 44 -7.20 17.71 -4.87
N SER A 45 -7.92 16.60 -4.71
CA SER A 45 -9.19 16.38 -5.40
C SER A 45 -10.30 17.24 -4.80
N THR A 46 -11.02 17.96 -5.68
CA THR A 46 -12.19 18.76 -5.33
C THR A 46 -13.36 17.93 -4.79
N GLN A 47 -13.32 16.61 -4.93
CA GLN A 47 -14.34 15.71 -4.37
C GLN A 47 -14.22 15.55 -2.86
N ILE A 48 -13.04 15.76 -2.28
CA ILE A 48 -12.85 15.70 -0.82
C ILE A 48 -13.17 17.08 -0.22
N PRO A 49 -14.05 17.16 0.81
CA PRO A 49 -14.33 18.43 1.48
C PRO A 49 -13.06 19.10 2.01
N GLN A 50 -12.94 20.43 1.86
CA GLN A 50 -11.74 21.19 2.19
C GLN A 50 -11.22 20.93 3.62
N LYS A 51 -12.12 20.91 4.61
CA LYS A 51 -11.76 20.61 6.01
C LYS A 51 -11.11 19.22 6.17
N ARG A 52 -11.54 18.22 5.39
CA ARG A 52 -10.92 16.89 5.37
C ARG A 52 -9.58 16.94 4.66
N GLN A 53 -9.46 17.68 3.55
CA GLN A 53 -8.17 17.86 2.87
C GLN A 53 -7.12 18.45 3.81
N GLU A 54 -7.48 19.47 4.60
CA GLU A 54 -6.59 20.10 5.58
C GLU A 54 -6.11 19.09 6.63
N ALA A 55 -7.03 18.32 7.22
CA ALA A 55 -6.69 17.27 8.19
C ALA A 55 -5.78 16.18 7.59
N ILE A 56 -6.06 15.75 6.36
CA ILE A 56 -5.22 14.76 5.65
C ILE A 56 -3.84 15.35 5.34
N ARG A 57 -3.75 16.61 4.91
CA ARG A 57 -2.47 17.30 4.65
C ARG A 57 -1.63 17.41 5.92
N GLU A 58 -2.23 17.76 7.04
CA GLU A 58 -1.52 17.88 8.32
C GLU A 58 -0.95 16.51 8.74
N ALA A 59 -1.77 15.47 8.68
CA ALA A 59 -1.32 14.11 8.98
C ALA A 59 -0.23 13.62 8.01
N TYR A 60 -0.35 13.98 6.72
CA TYR A 60 0.65 13.65 5.71
C TYR A 60 1.99 14.35 5.98
N LYS A 61 1.97 15.65 6.30
CA LYS A 61 3.16 16.41 6.66
C LYS A 61 3.85 15.82 7.90
N TYR A 62 3.07 15.52 8.94
CA TYR A 62 3.59 14.87 10.14
C TYR A 62 4.26 13.52 9.82
N PHE A 63 3.64 12.71 8.96
CA PHE A 63 4.20 11.46 8.50
C PHE A 63 5.53 11.65 7.73
N GLN A 64 5.60 12.64 6.84
CA GLN A 64 6.82 12.96 6.08
C GLN A 64 7.98 13.32 7.02
N GLU A 65 7.71 14.11 8.05
CA GLU A 65 8.71 14.59 9.00
C GLU A 65 9.23 13.49 9.96
N HIS A 66 8.38 12.51 10.33
CA HIS A 66 8.70 11.60 11.44
C HIS A 66 8.78 10.11 11.08
N HIS A 67 8.15 9.69 9.98
CA HIS A 67 7.86 8.26 9.75
C HIS A 67 8.14 7.77 8.33
N GLU A 68 8.33 8.67 7.37
CA GLU A 68 8.41 8.31 5.95
C GLU A 68 9.55 7.34 5.64
N GLU A 69 10.77 7.65 6.07
CA GLU A 69 11.94 6.83 5.76
C GLU A 69 11.79 5.42 6.35
N THR A 70 11.46 5.33 7.63
CA THR A 70 11.26 4.05 8.33
C THR A 70 10.11 3.25 7.71
N PHE A 71 9.03 3.91 7.29
CA PHE A 71 7.90 3.26 6.64
C PHE A 71 8.33 2.60 5.32
N TRP A 72 8.96 3.35 4.41
CA TRP A 72 9.32 2.83 3.09
C TRP A 72 10.39 1.75 3.16
N ALA A 73 11.39 1.89 4.05
CA ALA A 73 12.37 0.85 4.30
C ALA A 73 11.71 -0.46 4.75
N ASN A 74 10.83 -0.38 5.75
CA ASN A 74 10.10 -1.55 6.25
C ASN A 74 9.14 -2.15 5.21
N HIS A 75 8.52 -1.30 4.40
CA HIS A 75 7.59 -1.73 3.36
C HIS A 75 8.30 -2.56 2.29
N ALA A 76 9.46 -2.10 1.82
CA ALA A 76 10.30 -2.82 0.86
C ALA A 76 10.76 -4.18 1.41
N VAL A 77 11.24 -4.22 2.67
CA VAL A 77 11.67 -5.46 3.32
C VAL A 77 10.53 -6.47 3.44
N LYS A 78 9.34 -6.04 3.91
CA LYS A 78 8.17 -6.92 4.04
C LYS A 78 7.71 -7.47 2.69
N HIS A 79 7.75 -6.65 1.64
CA HIS A 79 7.43 -7.08 0.29
C HIS A 79 8.42 -8.15 -0.21
N ASN A 80 9.73 -7.90 -0.07
CA ASN A 80 10.77 -8.83 -0.50
C ASN A 80 10.67 -10.16 0.26
N ALA A 81 10.48 -10.12 1.58
CA ALA A 81 10.27 -11.32 2.39
C ALA A 81 9.04 -12.13 1.92
N ARG A 82 7.94 -11.46 1.58
CA ARG A 82 6.74 -12.12 1.04
C ARG A 82 7.02 -12.80 -0.30
N MET A 83 7.76 -12.14 -1.19
CA MET A 83 8.11 -12.71 -2.50
C MET A 83 9.03 -13.91 -2.38
N THR A 84 10.04 -13.85 -1.50
CA THR A 84 10.94 -14.99 -1.23
C THR A 84 10.16 -16.20 -0.72
N ARG A 85 9.23 -16.01 0.23
CA ARG A 85 8.38 -17.10 0.74
C ARG A 85 7.50 -17.70 -0.35
N LYS A 86 6.91 -16.88 -1.22
CA LYS A 86 6.11 -17.39 -2.35
C LYS A 86 6.95 -18.23 -3.32
N LYS A 87 8.17 -17.78 -3.64
CA LYS A 87 9.08 -18.56 -4.49
C LYS A 87 9.47 -19.90 -3.87
N ALA A 88 9.77 -19.91 -2.57
CA ALA A 88 10.06 -21.15 -1.84
C ALA A 88 8.87 -22.12 -1.85
N ALA A 89 7.64 -21.62 -1.63
CA ALA A 89 6.44 -22.45 -1.69
C ALA A 89 6.22 -23.08 -3.08
N ILE A 90 6.42 -22.31 -4.16
CA ILE A 90 6.31 -22.83 -5.54
C ILE A 90 7.40 -23.88 -5.80
N ALA A 91 8.63 -23.65 -5.35
CA ALA A 91 9.73 -24.61 -5.51
C ALA A 91 9.45 -25.95 -4.81
N ILE A 92 8.89 -25.91 -3.58
CA ILE A 92 8.50 -27.11 -2.84
C ILE A 92 7.36 -27.85 -3.55
N GLN A 93 6.35 -27.13 -4.05
CA GLN A 93 5.25 -27.73 -4.81
C GLN A 93 5.77 -28.43 -6.07
N ASN A 94 6.67 -27.79 -6.82
CA ASN A 94 7.26 -28.37 -8.02
C ASN A 94 8.11 -29.61 -7.70
N ALA A 95 8.89 -29.58 -6.62
CA ALA A 95 9.67 -30.75 -6.19
C ALA A 95 8.76 -31.93 -5.81
N GLY A 96 7.70 -31.68 -5.04
CA GLY A 96 6.73 -32.73 -4.67
C GLY A 96 5.96 -33.32 -5.85
N LEU A 97 5.68 -32.51 -6.88
CA LEU A 97 5.09 -32.99 -8.14
C LEU A 97 6.07 -33.86 -8.93
N GLN A 98 7.35 -33.46 -9.00
CA GLN A 98 8.39 -34.26 -9.66
C GLN A 98 8.64 -35.59 -8.94
N ASP A 99 8.65 -35.60 -7.60
CA ASP A 99 8.80 -36.82 -6.81
C ASP A 99 7.57 -37.76 -6.99
N ALA A 100 6.38 -37.20 -7.13
CA ALA A 100 5.17 -37.97 -7.41
C ALA A 100 5.16 -38.58 -8.83
N GLU A 101 5.66 -37.86 -9.84
CA GLU A 101 5.81 -38.36 -11.22
C GLU A 101 6.92 -39.43 -11.34
N ALA A 102 7.99 -39.32 -10.55
CA ALA A 102 9.09 -40.30 -10.54
C ALA A 102 8.79 -41.59 -9.76
N SER A 103 7.66 -41.65 -9.05
CA SER A 103 7.24 -42.78 -8.22
C SER A 103 6.26 -43.75 -8.93
N PHE A 104 6.01 -43.56 -10.22
CA PHE A 104 5.26 -44.44 -11.12
C PHE A 104 6.18 -45.09 -12.17
#